data_AF-A0A939I3Y3-F1
#
_entry.id   AF-A0A939I3Y3-F1
#
_cell.length_a   1.000
_cell.length_b   1.000
_cell.length_c   1.000
_cell.angle_alpha   90.00
_cell.angle_beta   90.00
_cell.angle_gamma   90.00
#
_symmetry.space_group_name_H-M   'P 1'
#
loop_
_entity.id
_entity.type
_entity.pdbx_description
1 polymer ?
#
loop_
_entity_poly.entity_id
_entity_poly.type
_entity_poly.pdbx_seq_one_letter_code
_entity_poly.pdbx_strand_id
1 'polypeptide(L)' 'MMLESIDKHGWLSGIPLEVESPGLMTGLAGIGYGLLRLAEPSRVPPVLLLAPPKEENCAP' A
#
# COMPACT_ATOMS: atom_id res chain seq x y z
N MET A 1 -15.87 10.17 11.48
CA MET A 1 -14.85 9.92 12.53
C MET A 1 -13.49 9.33 12.06
N MET A 2 -13.37 8.59 10.94
CA MET A 2 -12.05 8.39 10.28
C MET A 2 -12.03 9.03 8.87
N LEU A 3 -13.09 8.81 8.09
CA LEU A 3 -13.28 9.43 6.78
C LEU A 3 -13.24 10.96 6.82
N GLU A 4 -13.88 11.52 7.85
CA GLU A 4 -13.92 12.96 8.15
C GLU A 4 -12.56 13.56 8.52
N SER A 5 -11.62 12.72 8.97
CA SER A 5 -10.26 13.15 9.31
C SER A 5 -9.37 13.21 8.08
N ILE A 6 -9.58 12.30 7.12
CA ILE A 6 -8.90 12.29 5.80
C ILE A 6 -9.30 13.53 5.00
N ASP A 7 -10.58 13.90 5.05
CA ASP A 7 -11.11 15.07 4.32
C ASP A 7 -10.52 16.40 4.85
N LYS A 8 -10.09 16.42 6.13
CA LYS A 8 -9.51 17.61 6.77
C LYS A 8 -7.99 17.70 6.76
N HIS A 9 -7.27 16.57 6.68
CA HIS A 9 -5.81 16.53 6.84
C HIS A 9 -5.10 15.72 5.73
N GLY A 10 -5.84 15.35 4.68
CA GLY A 10 -5.36 14.46 3.63
C GLY A 10 -4.99 13.07 4.16
N TRP A 11 -4.26 12.32 3.33
CA TRP A 11 -3.63 11.09 3.77
C TRP A 11 -2.37 11.43 4.57
N LEU A 12 -2.32 10.97 5.83
CA LEU A 12 -1.14 11.09 6.68
C LEU A 12 0.01 10.25 6.10
N SER A 13 0.76 10.86 5.19
CA SER A 13 2.02 10.34 4.66
C SER A 13 3.19 10.99 5.41
N GLY A 14 4.31 10.30 5.55
CA GLY A 14 5.47 10.77 6.34
C GLY A 14 6.24 11.94 5.70
N ILE A 15 5.61 12.71 4.83
CA ILE A 15 6.23 13.73 3.98
C ILE A 15 5.57 15.07 4.28
N PRO A 16 6.32 16.10 4.70
CA PRO A 16 5.75 17.41 4.96
C PRO A 16 5.16 18.01 3.68
N LEU A 17 4.00 18.69 3.79
CA LEU A 17 3.22 19.39 2.76
C LEU A 17 1.95 18.70 2.21
N GLU A 18 1.44 17.63 2.82
CA GLU A 18 0.21 16.94 2.34
C GLU A 18 0.27 16.49 0.87
N VAL A 19 1.46 16.49 0.26
CA VAL A 19 1.66 16.02 -1.10
C VAL A 19 1.62 14.51 -1.04
N GLU A 20 0.52 13.96 -1.56
CA GLU A 20 0.35 12.52 -1.77
C GLU A 20 1.55 11.98 -2.56
N SER A 21 2.47 11.33 -1.86
CA SER A 21 3.58 10.70 -2.54
C SER A 21 3.15 9.35 -3.09
N PRO A 22 3.41 9.07 -4.38
CA PRO A 22 3.14 7.77 -4.98
C PRO A 22 4.11 6.67 -4.48
N GLY A 23 4.95 6.94 -3.48
CA GLY A 23 5.95 6.02 -2.97
C GLY A 23 5.38 4.79 -2.26
N LEU A 24 6.12 3.67 -2.31
CA LEU A 24 5.74 2.42 -1.64
C LEU A 24 6.00 2.45 -0.12
N MET A 25 7.10 3.05 0.33
CA MET A 25 7.51 2.97 1.75
C MET A 25 6.79 3.96 2.64
N THR A 26 6.56 5.18 2.17
CA THR A 26 6.00 6.30 2.95
C THR A 26 4.86 7.02 2.22
N GLY A 27 4.33 6.42 1.15
CA GLY A 27 3.32 7.03 0.28
C GLY A 27 2.08 6.16 0.06
N LEU A 28 1.18 6.65 -0.78
CA LEU A 28 -0.12 6.03 -1.04
C LEU A 28 -0.02 4.62 -1.64
N ALA A 29 1.00 4.36 -2.46
CA ALA A 29 1.20 3.03 -3.02
C ALA A 29 1.44 1.99 -1.91
N GLY A 30 2.11 2.36 -0.81
CA GLY A 30 2.27 1.50 0.36
C GLY A 30 0.97 1.19 1.08
N ILE A 31 0.11 2.21 1.25
CA ILE A 31 -1.21 2.08 1.89
C ILE A 31 -2.10 1.17 1.03
N GLY A 32 -2.21 1.46 -0.27
CA GLY A 32 -2.98 0.63 -1.21
C GLY A 32 -2.48 -0.81 -1.27
N TYR A 33 -1.15 -1.00 -1.26
CA TYR A 33 -0.54 -2.33 -1.20
C TYR A 33 -0.88 -3.08 0.09
N GLY A 34 -0.85 -2.41 1.24
CA GLY A 34 -1.26 -2.98 2.52
C GLY A 34 -2.72 -3.41 2.53
N LEU A 35 -3.61 -2.58 1.99
CA LEU A 35 -5.04 -2.90 1.85
C LEU A 35 -5.27 -4.10 0.91
N LEU A 36 -4.58 -4.15 -0.23
CA LEU A 36 -4.63 -5.29 -1.15
C LEU A 36 -4.11 -6.58 -0.48
N ARG A 37 -3.05 -6.49 0.33
CA ARG A 37 -2.51 -7.62 1.08
C ARG A 37 -3.47 -8.13 2.16
N LEU A 38 -4.21 -7.25 2.81
CA LEU A 38 -5.25 -7.63 3.79
C LEU A 38 -6.43 -8.32 3.11
N ALA A 39 -6.82 -7.86 1.91
CA ALA A 39 -7.90 -8.47 1.14
C ALA A 39 -7.50 -9.84 0.54
N GLU A 40 -6.27 -9.94 0.00
CA GLU A 40 -5.80 -11.11 -0.76
C GLU A 40 -4.35 -11.48 -0.40
N PRO A 41 -4.08 -11.98 0.82
CA PRO A 41 -2.72 -12.26 1.29
C PRO A 41 -2.02 -13.37 0.51
N SER A 42 -2.79 -14.28 -0.10
CA SER A 42 -2.31 -15.38 -0.94
C SER A 42 -1.91 -14.92 -2.34
N ARG A 43 -2.41 -13.80 -2.84
CA ARG A 43 -2.07 -13.25 -4.17
C ARG A 43 -1.09 -12.09 -4.13
N VAL A 44 -1.11 -11.31 -3.06
CA VAL A 44 -0.19 -10.20 -2.90
C VAL A 44 1.08 -10.70 -2.17
N PRO A 45 2.29 -10.57 -2.73
CA PRO A 45 3.53 -10.98 -2.07
C PRO A 45 3.88 -10.07 -0.88
N PRO A 46 4.92 -10.40 -0.08
CA PRO A 46 5.56 -9.44 0.82
C PRO A 46 6.75 -8.73 0.16
N VAL A 47 6.47 -7.65 -0.59
CA VAL A 47 7.52 -6.85 -1.25
C VAL A 47 8.50 -6.22 -0.25
N LEU A 48 8.05 -5.88 0.97
CA LEU A 48 8.95 -5.37 2.02
C LEU A 48 9.96 -6.42 2.54
N LEU A 49 9.69 -7.71 2.31
CA LEU A 49 10.62 -8.80 2.60
C LEU A 49 11.38 -9.26 1.36
N LEU A 50 11.32 -8.48 0.27
CA LEU A 50 11.90 -8.82 -1.04
C LEU A 50 11.46 -10.20 -1.55
N ALA A 51 10.23 -10.61 -1.24
CA ALA A 51 9.70 -11.86 -1.75
C ALA A 51 9.51 -11.79 -3.27
N PRO A 52 9.77 -12.90 -3.98
CA PRO A 52 9.60 -12.95 -5.43
C PRO A 52 8.14 -12.69 -5.82
N PRO A 53 7.89 -12.21 -7.05
CA PRO A 53 6.54 -12.12 -7.57
C PRO A 53 5.86 -13.49 -7.50
N LYS A 54 4.58 -13.50 -7.13
CA LYS A 54 3.79 -14.72 -7.21
C LYS A 54 3.50 -14.97 -8.68
N GLU A 55 4.10 -16.01 -9.23
CA GLU A 55 3.88 -16.41 -10.62
C GLU A 55 2.41 -16.82 -10.79
N GLU A 56 1.65 -16.10 -11.60
CA GLU A 56 0.33 -16.57 -12.07
C GLU A 56 0.47 -17.61 -13.20
N ASN A 57 1.68 -17.78 -13.75
CA ASN A 57 1.97 -18.65 -14.90
C ASN A 57 2.84 -19.87 -14.58
N CYS A 58 3.13 -20.16 -13.30
CA CYS A 58 3.70 -21.44 -12.91
C CYS A 58 2.58 -22.29 -12.31
N ALA A 59 1.60 -22.63 -13.15
CA ALA A 59 0.82 -23.83 -12.92
C ALA A 59 1.69 -25.02 -13.39
N PRO A 60 1.70 -26.14 -12.65
CA PRO A 60 2.29 -27.39 -13.16
C PRO A 60 1.60 -27.85 -14.44
#